data_AF-A0A927NTW6-F1
#
_entry.id   AF-A0A927NTW6-F1
#
_cell.length_a   1.000
_cell.length_b   1.000
_cell.length_c   1.000
_cell.angle_alpha   90.00
_cell.angle_beta   90.00
_cell.angle_gamma   90.00
#
_symmetry.space_group_name_H-M   'P 1'
#
loop_
_entity.id
_entity.type
_entity.pdbx_description
1 polymer ?
#
loop_
_entity_poly.entity_id
_entity_poly.type
_entity_poly.pdbx_seq_one_letter_code
_entity_poly.pdbx_strand_id
1 'polypeptide(L)'
;MCYTIIKSKRNGTKMIEKTYSFAQNNQEYEVYTLTNVNGLKMDVLTYGARIINLFTPDKNGVLGDVLIGYATPEQQCGAHGYYGATVGRFANRIGGAKFTLNGAEYVLEQNDGKNTLHGGNTANFDAQNWQAEIIENSLVLSHFSPDGAGGYPGNMTVKVTFTLTDDDEVRIDYFATTDKDTLCNLTNHAFFNLGGQDTVLSHELMIKARKMTPVDDELIPHGEVVDIDGTPYSFYPAKKVGADIFSNAPLIKHCNGYDFNYCLEKAGNNLEHFAYLYDEQSGRKMDCYTTLPAVQLYTCGKMDFNGKKHYGVHAGLCLETQGYPNSPNCPAYPSTVLKAGETYRETTIYKFSVVK
;
A
#
# COMPACT_ATOMS: atom_id res chain seq x y z
N MET A 1 25.93 9.40 -20.90
CA MET A 1 25.41 8.56 -21.99
C MET A 1 23.91 8.75 -22.04
N CYS A 2 23.37 9.32 -23.12
CA CYS A 2 21.93 9.40 -23.34
C CYS A 2 21.42 8.01 -23.73
N TYR A 3 20.59 7.40 -22.88
CA TYR A 3 19.91 6.15 -23.20
C TYR A 3 18.62 6.45 -23.95
N THR A 4 18.53 6.00 -25.20
CA THR A 4 17.32 6.08 -26.02
C THR A 4 16.40 4.91 -25.66
N ILE A 5 15.23 5.23 -25.10
CA ILE A 5 14.16 4.26 -24.82
C ILE A 5 13.46 3.90 -26.14
N ILE A 6 13.63 2.67 -26.62
CA ILE A 6 12.89 2.16 -27.79
C ILE A 6 11.66 1.39 -27.27
N LYS A 7 10.47 2.02 -27.31
CA LYS A 7 9.18 1.34 -27.07
C LYS A 7 8.82 0.49 -28.30
N SER A 8 8.83 -0.84 -28.14
CA SER A 8 8.20 -1.78 -29.08
C SER A 8 6.68 -1.69 -28.91
N LYS A 9 5.95 -1.22 -29.94
CA LYS A 9 4.48 -1.18 -29.90
C LYS A 9 3.92 -2.60 -30.08
N ARG A 10 3.47 -3.20 -28.98
CA ARG A 10 2.50 -4.32 -29.02
C ARG A 10 1.12 -3.70 -29.27
N ASN A 11 0.37 -4.21 -30.25
CA ASN A 11 -1.02 -3.81 -30.49
C ASN A 11 -1.94 -4.55 -29.49
N GLY A 12 -1.83 -4.24 -28.19
CA GLY A 12 -2.75 -4.76 -27.18
C GLY A 12 -4.06 -3.96 -27.14
N THR A 13 -5.17 -4.63 -26.85
CA THR A 13 -6.45 -3.97 -26.59
C THR A 13 -6.58 -3.72 -25.09
N LYS A 14 -6.89 -2.48 -24.70
CA LYS A 14 -7.22 -2.15 -23.32
C LYS A 14 -8.55 -2.80 -22.93
N MET A 15 -8.58 -3.50 -21.80
CA MET A 15 -9.75 -4.28 -21.39
C MET A 15 -9.88 -4.33 -19.87
N ILE A 16 -11.12 -4.29 -19.38
CA ILE A 16 -11.50 -4.63 -18.01
C ILE A 16 -12.65 -5.64 -18.09
N GLU A 17 -12.48 -6.80 -17.48
CA GLU A 17 -13.49 -7.86 -17.51
C GLU A 17 -13.57 -8.58 -16.16
N LYS A 18 -14.78 -8.98 -15.77
CA LYS A 18 -15.00 -9.94 -14.68
C LYS A 18 -14.59 -11.31 -15.21
N THR A 19 -13.45 -11.84 -14.74
CA THR A 19 -12.88 -13.10 -15.23
C THR A 19 -13.23 -14.30 -14.38
N TYR A 20 -13.59 -14.07 -13.11
CA TYR A 20 -13.88 -15.13 -12.17
C TYR A 20 -14.85 -14.66 -11.07
N SER A 21 -15.65 -15.57 -10.53
CA SER A 21 -16.34 -15.38 -9.25
C SER A 21 -16.42 -16.69 -8.48
N PHE A 22 -16.52 -16.56 -7.15
CA PHE A 22 -16.65 -17.67 -6.22
C PHE A 22 -17.50 -17.26 -5.02
N ALA A 23 -18.08 -18.23 -4.33
CA ALA A 23 -18.86 -18.00 -3.13
C ALA A 23 -18.15 -18.59 -1.90
N GLN A 24 -18.03 -17.79 -0.84
CA GLN A 24 -17.47 -18.21 0.45
C GLN A 24 -18.09 -17.38 1.57
N ASN A 25 -18.33 -17.98 2.74
CA ASN A 25 -18.97 -17.30 3.89
C ASN A 25 -20.31 -16.63 3.54
N ASN A 26 -21.12 -17.26 2.68
CA ASN A 26 -22.41 -16.75 2.20
C ASN A 26 -22.34 -15.41 1.44
N GLN A 27 -21.17 -15.06 0.89
CA GLN A 27 -20.98 -13.91 0.00
C GLN A 27 -20.38 -14.38 -1.33
N GLU A 28 -20.73 -13.69 -2.41
CA GLU A 28 -20.08 -13.85 -3.72
C GLU A 28 -18.97 -12.81 -3.87
N TYR A 29 -17.79 -13.26 -4.28
CA TYR A 29 -16.63 -12.43 -4.57
C TYR A 29 -16.28 -12.53 -6.04
N GLU A 30 -15.78 -11.44 -6.61
CA GLU A 30 -15.49 -11.34 -8.03
C GLU A 30 -14.03 -10.94 -8.25
N VAL A 31 -13.43 -11.46 -9.32
CA VAL A 31 -12.11 -11.05 -9.80
C VAL A 31 -12.27 -10.35 -11.13
N TYR A 32 -11.65 -9.19 -11.23
CA TYR A 32 -11.58 -8.39 -12.44
C TYR A 32 -10.15 -8.36 -12.96
N THR A 33 -9.98 -8.66 -14.24
CA THR A 33 -8.69 -8.51 -14.92
C THR A 33 -8.69 -7.20 -15.69
N LEU A 34 -7.68 -6.37 -15.44
CA LEU A 34 -7.36 -5.17 -16.21
C LEU A 34 -6.14 -5.46 -17.07
N THR A 35 -6.20 -5.10 -18.37
CA THR A 35 -5.06 -5.16 -19.30
C THR A 35 -4.90 -3.83 -20.02
N ASN A 36 -3.68 -3.29 -20.10
CA ASN A 36 -3.41 -2.08 -20.87
C ASN A 36 -2.90 -2.39 -22.29
N VAL A 37 -2.73 -1.34 -23.09
CA VAL A 37 -2.30 -1.46 -24.51
C VAL A 37 -0.90 -2.07 -24.69
N ASN A 38 -0.03 -2.01 -23.69
CA ASN A 38 1.33 -2.59 -23.74
C ASN A 38 1.38 -4.04 -23.24
N GLY A 39 0.25 -4.57 -22.74
CA GLY A 39 0.13 -5.93 -22.21
C GLY A 39 0.47 -6.06 -20.73
N LEU A 40 0.55 -4.97 -19.98
CA LEU A 40 0.55 -5.00 -18.52
C LEU A 40 -0.80 -5.54 -18.04
N LYS A 41 -0.79 -6.49 -17.10
CA LYS A 41 -2.01 -7.13 -16.59
C LYS A 41 -2.07 -7.05 -15.06
N MET A 42 -3.25 -6.74 -14.53
CA MET A 42 -3.53 -6.69 -13.10
C MET A 42 -4.84 -7.39 -12.79
N ASP A 43 -4.87 -8.21 -11.75
CA ASP A 43 -6.09 -8.86 -11.27
C ASP A 43 -6.50 -8.26 -9.93
N VAL A 44 -7.77 -7.83 -9.82
CA VAL A 44 -8.34 -7.18 -8.64
C VAL A 44 -9.52 -8.00 -8.11
N LEU A 45 -9.47 -8.36 -6.83
CA LEU A 45 -10.50 -9.07 -6.09
C LEU A 45 -11.40 -8.08 -5.32
N THR A 46 -12.72 -8.28 -5.35
CA THR A 46 -13.68 -7.44 -4.62
C THR A 46 -13.52 -7.51 -3.10
N TYR A 47 -13.10 -8.66 -2.56
CA TYR A 47 -12.71 -8.80 -1.16
C TYR A 47 -11.47 -7.96 -0.85
N GLY A 48 -11.66 -6.90 -0.08
CA GLY A 48 -10.62 -5.95 0.33
C GLY A 48 -10.20 -4.97 -0.76
N ALA A 49 -10.94 -4.88 -1.89
CA ALA A 49 -10.54 -4.13 -3.08
C ALA A 49 -9.03 -4.34 -3.38
N ARG A 50 -8.68 -5.61 -3.61
CA ARG A 50 -7.33 -6.14 -3.45
C ARG A 50 -6.68 -6.44 -4.78
N ILE A 51 -5.46 -5.97 -5.00
CA ILE A 51 -4.64 -6.38 -6.13
C ILE A 51 -4.00 -7.73 -5.80
N ILE A 52 -4.43 -8.80 -6.46
CA ILE A 52 -3.96 -10.17 -6.18
C ILE A 52 -2.83 -10.62 -7.11
N ASN A 53 -2.74 -10.03 -8.30
CA ASN A 53 -1.67 -10.27 -9.27
C ASN A 53 -1.34 -8.99 -10.04
N LEU A 54 -0.06 -8.82 -10.40
CA LEU A 54 0.40 -7.75 -11.28
C LEU A 54 1.55 -8.24 -12.15
N PHE A 55 1.27 -8.45 -13.44
CA PHE A 55 2.23 -9.00 -14.38
C PHE A 55 2.91 -7.90 -15.18
N THR A 56 4.23 -7.77 -15.05
CA THR A 56 5.05 -6.76 -15.74
C THR A 56 6.16 -7.41 -16.57
N PRO A 57 6.55 -6.83 -17.72
CA PRO A 57 7.61 -7.39 -18.56
C PRO A 57 9.01 -7.17 -17.94
N ASP A 58 9.89 -8.15 -18.05
CA ASP A 58 11.33 -7.99 -17.79
C ASP A 58 12.07 -7.41 -19.02
N LYS A 59 13.40 -7.30 -18.94
CA LYS A 59 14.27 -6.84 -20.03
C LYS A 59 14.28 -7.71 -21.28
N ASN A 60 13.80 -8.94 -21.18
CA ASN A 60 13.60 -9.87 -22.29
C ASN A 60 12.15 -9.86 -22.81
N GLY A 61 11.27 -9.06 -22.20
CA GLY A 61 9.86 -8.95 -22.56
C GLY A 61 8.96 -10.05 -21.97
N VAL A 62 9.48 -10.84 -21.02
CA VAL A 62 8.75 -11.92 -20.31
C VAL A 62 7.92 -11.32 -19.19
N LEU A 63 6.61 -11.56 -19.20
CA LEU A 63 5.71 -11.15 -18.12
C LEU A 63 5.95 -12.01 -16.88
N GLY A 64 6.06 -11.37 -15.72
CA GLY A 64 6.16 -12.02 -14.42
C GLY A 64 5.34 -11.26 -13.39
N ASP A 65 4.73 -12.01 -12.46
CA ASP A 65 3.99 -11.44 -11.34
C ASP A 65 4.96 -10.80 -10.36
N VAL A 66 4.83 -9.50 -10.13
CA VAL A 66 5.70 -8.75 -9.21
C VAL A 66 5.14 -8.65 -7.81
N LEU A 67 4.01 -9.31 -7.52
CA LEU A 67 3.39 -9.34 -6.19
C LEU A 67 3.51 -10.70 -5.53
N ILE A 68 3.95 -10.71 -4.27
CA ILE A 68 3.78 -11.87 -3.40
C ILE A 68 2.35 -11.93 -2.87
N GLY A 69 1.89 -13.15 -2.53
CA GLY A 69 0.53 -13.37 -2.07
C GLY A 69 0.08 -14.81 -2.30
N TYR A 70 -1.20 -15.08 -2.06
CA TYR A 70 -1.78 -16.41 -2.20
C TYR A 70 -1.93 -16.88 -3.65
N ALA A 71 -2.02 -18.20 -3.82
CA ALA A 71 -2.08 -18.85 -5.12
C ALA A 71 -3.45 -18.67 -5.79
N THR A 72 -4.53 -18.59 -4.99
CA THR A 72 -5.90 -18.44 -5.49
C THR A 72 -6.64 -17.29 -4.80
N PRO A 73 -7.70 -16.75 -5.44
CA PRO A 73 -8.55 -15.72 -4.84
C PRO A 73 -9.21 -16.15 -3.52
N GLU A 74 -9.63 -17.40 -3.38
CA GLU A 74 -10.31 -17.95 -2.19
C GLU A 74 -9.42 -17.91 -0.96
N GLN A 75 -8.12 -18.16 -1.14
CA GLN A 75 -7.14 -18.14 -0.05
C GLN A 75 -6.96 -16.74 0.56
N GLN A 76 -7.36 -15.67 -0.16
CA GLN A 76 -7.34 -14.31 0.36
C GLN A 76 -8.41 -14.12 1.46
N CYS A 77 -9.53 -14.83 1.36
CA CYS A 77 -10.65 -14.75 2.28
C CYS A 77 -10.35 -15.54 3.56
N GLY A 78 -9.99 -14.83 4.63
CA GLY A 78 -9.71 -15.41 5.95
C GLY A 78 -8.23 -15.49 6.33
N ALA A 79 -7.32 -14.99 5.48
CA ALA A 79 -5.89 -15.03 5.74
C ALA A 79 -5.33 -13.67 6.20
N HIS A 80 -4.59 -13.67 7.31
CA HIS A 80 -4.14 -12.46 8.03
C HIS A 80 -2.82 -11.89 7.47
N GLY A 81 -2.84 -11.27 6.29
CA GLY A 81 -1.61 -10.67 5.75
C GLY A 81 -1.73 -9.44 4.88
N TYR A 82 -2.95 -8.87 4.72
CA TYR A 82 -3.19 -7.63 3.95
C TYR A 82 -2.68 -7.62 2.50
N TYR A 83 -2.13 -8.73 1.97
CA TYR A 83 -1.47 -8.84 0.65
C TYR A 83 -2.26 -8.19 -0.50
N GLY A 84 -1.89 -6.95 -0.86
CA GLY A 84 -2.50 -6.18 -1.93
C GLY A 84 -3.84 -5.52 -1.61
N ALA A 85 -4.33 -5.59 -0.39
CA ALA A 85 -5.62 -5.02 -0.01
C ALA A 85 -5.60 -3.51 0.13
N THR A 86 -6.75 -2.90 -0.08
CA THR A 86 -7.03 -1.57 0.42
C THR A 86 -7.20 -1.61 1.93
N VAL A 87 -6.49 -0.73 2.62
CA VAL A 87 -6.48 -0.61 4.08
C VAL A 87 -7.15 0.69 4.51
N GLY A 88 -7.93 0.61 5.58
CA GLY A 88 -8.70 1.70 6.18
C GLY A 88 -9.64 1.12 7.25
N ARG A 89 -10.45 1.90 7.98
CA ARG A 89 -10.66 3.36 7.86
C ARG A 89 -9.42 4.22 8.19
N PHE A 90 -8.49 3.68 8.98
CA PHE A 90 -7.19 4.28 9.27
C PHE A 90 -6.07 3.25 9.07
N ALA A 91 -5.18 3.51 8.12
CA ALA A 91 -3.99 2.71 7.88
C ALA A 91 -2.93 2.90 8.97
N ASN A 92 -2.16 1.84 9.23
CA ASN A 92 -1.19 1.74 10.31
C ASN A 92 -1.82 1.81 11.71
N ARG A 93 -1.04 2.16 12.73
CA ARG A 93 -1.41 2.04 14.15
C ARG A 93 -1.99 3.32 14.73
N ILE A 94 -2.94 3.15 15.65
CA ILE A 94 -3.38 4.17 16.63
C ILE A 94 -3.05 3.63 18.03
N GLY A 95 -2.18 4.37 18.73
CA GLY A 95 -1.66 4.00 20.04
C GLY A 95 -2.76 3.94 21.11
N GLY A 96 -2.76 2.87 21.91
CA GLY A 96 -3.75 2.66 22.97
C GLY A 96 -5.17 2.40 22.48
N ALA A 97 -5.36 2.20 21.17
CA ALA A 97 -6.65 1.97 20.53
C ALA A 97 -7.68 3.05 20.88
N LYS A 98 -7.25 4.31 20.90
CA LYS A 98 -8.13 5.44 21.16
C LYS A 98 -7.58 6.74 20.61
N PHE A 99 -8.45 7.71 20.42
CA PHE A 99 -8.09 9.07 20.05
C PHE A 99 -9.13 10.08 20.56
N THR A 100 -8.78 11.36 20.55
CA THR A 100 -9.72 12.44 20.86
C THR A 100 -10.04 13.25 19.62
N LEU A 101 -11.32 13.49 19.34
CA LEU A 101 -11.79 14.32 18.24
C LEU A 101 -12.91 15.23 18.74
N ASN A 102 -12.80 16.53 18.46
CA ASN A 102 -13.76 17.55 18.90
C ASN A 102 -14.08 17.50 20.41
N GLY A 103 -13.07 17.17 21.22
CA GLY A 103 -13.18 17.07 22.68
C GLY A 103 -13.82 15.78 23.21
N ALA A 104 -14.22 14.85 22.34
CA ALA A 104 -14.72 13.53 22.72
C ALA A 104 -13.65 12.45 22.52
N GLU A 105 -13.53 11.54 23.48
CA GLU A 105 -12.68 10.35 23.35
C GLU A 105 -13.43 9.23 22.63
N TYR A 106 -12.77 8.61 21.66
CA TYR A 106 -13.25 7.45 20.91
C TYR A 106 -12.35 6.26 21.22
N VAL A 107 -12.95 5.15 21.65
CA VAL A 107 -12.26 3.88 21.88
C VAL A 107 -12.47 2.99 20.67
N LEU A 108 -11.37 2.48 20.14
CA LEU A 108 -11.30 1.64 18.96
C LEU A 108 -11.09 0.17 19.35
N GLU A 109 -11.29 -0.73 18.38
CA GLU A 109 -11.01 -2.15 18.57
C GLU A 109 -9.49 -2.41 18.73
N GLN A 110 -9.13 -3.15 19.77
CA GLN A 110 -7.76 -3.64 19.97
C GLN A 110 -7.56 -4.92 19.18
N ASN A 111 -6.82 -4.83 18.08
CA ASN A 111 -6.44 -5.99 17.25
C ASN A 111 -4.93 -6.17 17.13
N ASP A 112 -4.13 -5.28 17.73
CA ASP A 112 -2.67 -5.38 17.79
C ASP A 112 -2.18 -5.01 19.20
N GLY A 113 -2.21 -5.98 20.11
CA GLY A 113 -1.91 -5.75 21.52
C GLY A 113 -2.88 -4.74 22.14
N LYS A 114 -2.37 -3.62 22.67
CA LYS A 114 -3.20 -2.52 23.21
C LYS A 114 -3.59 -1.47 22.16
N ASN A 115 -3.17 -1.65 20.91
CA ASN A 115 -3.32 -0.68 19.83
C ASN A 115 -4.38 -1.15 18.82
N THR A 116 -4.82 -0.21 17.98
CA THR A 116 -5.59 -0.53 16.77
C THR A 116 -4.67 -0.46 15.57
N LEU A 117 -4.69 -1.49 14.75
CA LEU A 117 -3.94 -1.59 13.50
C LEU A 117 -4.92 -1.72 12.32
N HIS A 118 -4.69 -0.95 11.26
CA HIS A 118 -5.35 -1.12 9.95
C HIS A 118 -6.89 -1.12 10.03
N GLY A 119 -7.46 -0.23 10.85
CA GLY A 119 -8.92 -0.07 10.98
C GLY A 119 -9.62 -1.03 11.94
N GLY A 120 -8.90 -1.93 12.62
CA GLY A 120 -9.48 -2.85 13.61
C GLY A 120 -9.93 -4.18 12.99
N ASN A 121 -11.02 -4.74 13.49
CA ASN A 121 -11.60 -6.01 13.03
C ASN A 121 -12.92 -5.83 12.28
N THR A 122 -13.69 -4.78 12.58
CA THR A 122 -15.02 -4.55 11.98
C THR A 122 -15.08 -3.37 11.02
N ALA A 123 -14.23 -2.35 11.18
CA ALA A 123 -14.09 -1.24 10.23
C ALA A 123 -12.94 -1.45 9.22
N ASN A 124 -12.31 -2.61 9.24
CA ASN A 124 -11.14 -2.94 8.42
C ASN A 124 -11.53 -3.13 6.96
N PHE A 125 -11.00 -2.29 6.08
CA PHE A 125 -11.39 -2.26 4.67
C PHE A 125 -10.87 -3.45 3.86
N ASP A 126 -9.83 -4.12 4.34
CA ASP A 126 -9.16 -5.24 3.69
C ASP A 126 -9.94 -6.56 3.74
N ALA A 127 -10.91 -6.63 4.66
CA ALA A 127 -11.72 -7.83 4.94
C ALA A 127 -13.21 -7.64 4.61
N GLN A 128 -13.58 -6.57 3.90
CA GLN A 128 -14.94 -6.33 3.43
C GLN A 128 -15.07 -6.72 1.96
N ASN A 129 -16.26 -7.15 1.55
CA ASN A 129 -16.58 -7.24 0.13
C ASN A 129 -16.97 -5.85 -0.40
N TRP A 130 -16.43 -5.47 -1.54
CA TRP A 130 -16.69 -4.17 -2.16
C TRP A 130 -17.58 -4.33 -3.38
N GLN A 131 -18.48 -3.36 -3.59
CA GLN A 131 -19.29 -3.31 -4.81
C GLN A 131 -18.42 -2.82 -5.96
N ALA A 132 -18.26 -3.64 -6.99
CA ALA A 132 -17.52 -3.28 -8.19
C ALA A 132 -18.43 -2.67 -9.27
N GLU A 133 -17.88 -1.71 -10.00
CA GLU A 133 -18.45 -1.11 -11.20
C GLU A 133 -17.31 -0.77 -12.18
N ILE A 134 -17.50 -1.08 -13.47
CA ILE A 134 -16.57 -0.65 -14.52
C ILE A 134 -17.07 0.69 -15.06
N ILE A 135 -16.26 1.74 -14.90
CA ILE A 135 -16.56 3.07 -15.43
C ILE A 135 -15.46 3.44 -16.43
N GLU A 136 -15.85 3.57 -17.68
CA GLU A 136 -14.94 3.80 -18.82
C GLU A 136 -13.78 2.79 -18.84
N ASN A 137 -12.60 3.21 -18.39
CA ASN A 137 -11.34 2.49 -18.43
C ASN A 137 -10.80 2.20 -17.02
N SER A 138 -11.67 2.21 -16.03
CA SER A 138 -11.33 2.05 -14.62
C SER A 138 -12.29 1.08 -13.92
N LEU A 139 -11.76 0.36 -12.94
CA LEU A 139 -12.55 -0.43 -12.01
C LEU A 139 -12.75 0.38 -10.73
N VAL A 140 -13.99 0.72 -10.43
CA VAL A 140 -14.38 1.44 -9.21
C VAL A 140 -14.95 0.44 -8.23
N LEU A 141 -14.34 0.35 -7.04
CA LEU A 141 -14.85 -0.42 -5.93
C LEU A 141 -15.36 0.52 -4.86
N SER A 142 -16.59 0.29 -4.37
CA SER A 142 -17.22 1.10 -3.32
C SER A 142 -17.57 0.27 -2.08
N HIS A 143 -17.42 0.86 -0.91
CA HIS A 143 -17.83 0.27 0.37
C HIS A 143 -18.45 1.33 1.28
N PHE A 144 -19.42 0.90 2.09
CA PHE A 144 -20.09 1.72 3.10
C PHE A 144 -19.72 1.21 4.48
N SER A 145 -19.11 2.07 5.28
CA SER A 145 -18.72 1.78 6.66
C SER A 145 -19.65 2.58 7.60
N PRO A 146 -20.49 1.92 8.40
CA PRO A 146 -21.47 2.60 9.24
C PRO A 146 -20.81 3.37 10.41
N ASP A 147 -21.55 4.32 10.97
CA ASP A 147 -21.21 5.00 12.23
C ASP A 147 -20.96 3.99 13.34
N GLY A 148 -19.87 4.17 14.09
CA GLY A 148 -19.45 3.30 15.18
C GLY A 148 -18.72 2.03 14.76
N ALA A 149 -18.60 1.72 13.47
CA ALA A 149 -17.79 0.58 13.00
C ALA A 149 -16.35 0.73 13.53
N GLY A 150 -15.80 -0.32 14.16
CA GLY A 150 -14.46 -0.30 14.75
C GLY A 150 -14.24 0.73 15.87
N GLY A 151 -15.27 1.46 16.31
CA GLY A 151 -15.19 2.61 17.22
C GLY A 151 -15.09 3.99 16.54
N TYR A 152 -15.08 4.05 15.20
CA TYR A 152 -14.95 5.30 14.45
C TYR A 152 -16.30 6.02 14.29
N PRO A 153 -16.38 7.35 14.51
CA PRO A 153 -17.61 8.11 14.29
C PRO A 153 -17.90 8.30 12.79
N GLY A 154 -19.16 8.50 12.46
CA GLY A 154 -19.64 8.88 11.13
C GLY A 154 -19.85 7.69 10.21
N ASN A 155 -20.95 7.74 9.46
CA ASN A 155 -21.11 6.92 8.27
C ASN A 155 -20.10 7.40 7.23
N MET A 156 -19.40 6.45 6.59
CA MET A 156 -18.43 6.73 5.55
C MET A 156 -18.77 5.95 4.30
N THR A 157 -18.83 6.64 3.17
CA THR A 157 -18.75 6.01 1.85
C THR A 157 -17.34 6.19 1.34
N VAL A 158 -16.69 5.08 0.98
CA VAL A 158 -15.34 5.04 0.42
C VAL A 158 -15.39 4.42 -0.97
N LYS A 159 -14.56 4.94 -1.87
CA LYS A 159 -14.32 4.38 -3.20
C LYS A 159 -12.83 4.26 -3.45
N VAL A 160 -12.43 3.17 -4.07
CA VAL A 160 -11.09 2.99 -4.65
C VAL A 160 -11.24 2.75 -6.13
N THR A 161 -10.54 3.52 -6.93
CA THR A 161 -10.52 3.37 -8.39
C THR A 161 -9.17 2.85 -8.82
N PHE A 162 -9.17 1.71 -9.51
CA PHE A 162 -7.99 1.14 -10.15
C PHE A 162 -8.02 1.41 -11.65
N THR A 163 -6.90 1.94 -12.15
CA THR A 163 -6.69 2.17 -13.58
C THR A 163 -5.33 1.63 -13.99
N LEU A 164 -5.28 0.81 -15.03
CA LEU A 164 -4.05 0.58 -15.79
C LEU A 164 -4.00 1.58 -16.95
N THR A 165 -3.04 2.50 -16.90
CA THR A 165 -2.88 3.53 -17.94
C THR A 165 -2.08 3.00 -19.13
N ASP A 166 -2.09 3.75 -20.23
CA ASP A 166 -1.34 3.40 -21.45
C ASP A 166 0.18 3.62 -21.30
N ASP A 167 0.59 4.26 -20.20
CA ASP A 167 1.98 4.52 -19.82
C ASP A 167 2.53 3.55 -18.75
N ASP A 168 1.92 2.36 -18.65
CA ASP A 168 2.31 1.28 -17.73
C ASP A 168 2.23 1.68 -16.25
N GLU A 169 1.22 2.48 -15.90
CA GLU A 169 0.97 2.92 -14.55
C GLU A 169 -0.20 2.14 -13.94
N VAL A 170 0.03 1.56 -12.76
CA VAL A 170 -1.03 1.20 -11.82
C VAL A 170 -1.38 2.46 -11.04
N ARG A 171 -2.50 3.09 -11.39
CA ARG A 171 -3.03 4.25 -10.67
C ARG A 171 -4.14 3.80 -9.72
N ILE A 172 -4.02 4.24 -8.47
CA ILE A 172 -4.98 4.01 -7.39
C ILE A 172 -5.48 5.37 -6.91
N ASP A 173 -6.76 5.64 -7.11
CA ASP A 173 -7.41 6.85 -6.59
C ASP A 173 -8.34 6.50 -5.44
N TYR A 174 -8.14 7.16 -4.31
CA TYR A 174 -8.94 7.02 -3.11
C TYR A 174 -9.91 8.19 -3.00
N PHE A 175 -11.16 7.88 -2.67
CA PHE A 175 -12.20 8.87 -2.41
C PHE A 175 -12.99 8.47 -1.17
N ALA A 176 -13.25 9.43 -0.27
CA ALA A 176 -14.19 9.20 0.83
C ALA A 176 -14.98 10.46 1.21
N THR A 177 -16.19 10.24 1.70
CA THR A 177 -17.08 11.27 2.27
C THR A 177 -17.73 10.74 3.54
N THR A 178 -18.10 11.63 4.45
CA THR A 178 -18.70 11.27 5.73
C THR A 178 -19.75 12.28 6.19
N ASP A 179 -20.66 11.83 7.06
CA ASP A 179 -21.70 12.64 7.68
C ASP A 179 -21.33 13.18 9.09
N LYS A 180 -20.19 12.78 9.65
CA LYS A 180 -19.60 13.33 10.88
C LYS A 180 -18.09 13.45 10.72
N ASP A 181 -17.47 14.38 11.43
CA ASP A 181 -16.01 14.43 11.51
C ASP A 181 -15.47 13.07 11.97
N THR A 182 -14.47 12.56 11.25
CA THR A 182 -13.90 11.23 11.48
C THR A 182 -12.44 11.18 11.06
N LEU A 183 -11.81 10.02 11.23
CA LEU A 183 -10.48 9.76 10.71
C LEU A 183 -10.57 9.09 9.33
N CYS A 184 -9.70 9.48 8.40
CA CYS A 184 -9.55 8.82 7.12
C CYS A 184 -8.06 8.79 6.73
N ASN A 185 -7.50 7.59 6.64
CA ASN A 185 -6.14 7.36 6.16
C ASN A 185 -6.14 6.05 5.37
N LEU A 186 -6.09 6.14 4.05
CA LEU A 186 -6.25 4.99 3.14
C LEU A 186 -4.95 4.67 2.42
N THR A 187 -4.66 3.39 2.25
CA THR A 187 -3.50 2.91 1.48
C THR A 187 -3.81 1.58 0.78
N ASN A 188 -2.88 1.12 -0.06
CA ASN A 188 -2.87 -0.23 -0.60
C ASN A 188 -1.62 -0.98 -0.10
N HIS A 189 -1.83 -2.18 0.43
CA HIS A 189 -0.79 -2.97 1.10
C HIS A 189 -0.20 -4.03 0.16
N ALA A 190 0.10 -3.67 -1.09
CA ALA A 190 0.80 -4.53 -2.04
C ALA A 190 2.22 -4.85 -1.57
N PHE A 191 2.62 -6.11 -1.75
CA PHE A 191 3.96 -6.58 -1.41
C PHE A 191 4.72 -6.90 -2.70
N PHE A 192 5.70 -6.07 -3.01
CA PHE A 192 6.46 -6.14 -4.25
C PHE A 192 7.69 -7.04 -4.12
N ASN A 193 7.91 -7.83 -5.17
CA ASN A 193 9.18 -8.50 -5.47
C ASN A 193 9.35 -8.49 -7.00
N LEU A 194 9.99 -7.45 -7.52
CA LEU A 194 10.11 -7.23 -8.97
C LEU A 194 10.82 -8.38 -9.71
N GLY A 195 11.74 -9.07 -9.05
CA GLY A 195 12.52 -10.15 -9.66
C GLY A 195 11.89 -11.53 -9.53
N GLY A 196 10.87 -11.70 -8.67
CA GLY A 196 10.35 -13.02 -8.28
C GLY A 196 11.35 -13.89 -7.50
N GLN A 197 12.42 -13.28 -6.96
CA GLN A 197 13.49 -13.94 -6.19
C GLN A 197 12.96 -14.41 -4.83
N ASP A 198 13.80 -15.09 -4.03
CA ASP A 198 13.41 -15.53 -2.69
C ASP A 198 13.41 -14.39 -1.66
N THR A 199 14.20 -13.34 -1.91
CA THR A 199 14.22 -12.12 -1.09
C THR A 199 14.31 -10.86 -1.95
N VAL A 200 13.96 -9.71 -1.38
CA VAL A 200 14.10 -8.38 -2.01
C VAL A 200 15.41 -7.67 -1.65
N LEU A 201 16.36 -8.37 -1.01
CA LEU A 201 17.58 -7.75 -0.49
C LEU A 201 18.49 -7.17 -1.58
N SER A 202 18.41 -7.73 -2.79
CA SER A 202 19.18 -7.32 -3.95
C SER A 202 18.59 -6.11 -4.67
N HIS A 203 17.30 -5.80 -4.45
CA HIS A 203 16.64 -4.64 -5.04
C HIS A 203 17.31 -3.35 -4.60
N GLU A 204 17.44 -2.43 -5.54
CA GLU A 204 17.84 -1.05 -5.26
C GLU A 204 16.59 -0.21 -4.97
N LEU A 205 16.62 0.52 -3.85
CA LEU A 205 15.54 1.37 -3.39
C LEU A 205 16.06 2.79 -3.16
N MET A 206 15.27 3.75 -3.61
CA MET A 206 15.41 5.16 -3.27
C MET A 206 14.10 5.67 -2.71
N ILE A 207 14.15 6.40 -1.59
CA ILE A 207 13.00 7.14 -1.04
C ILE A 207 13.44 8.59 -0.82
N LYS A 208 12.74 9.56 -1.40
CA LYS A 208 12.98 11.00 -1.22
C LYS A 208 12.45 11.48 0.13
N ALA A 209 13.13 11.05 1.19
CA ALA A 209 12.86 11.42 2.56
C ALA A 209 14.17 11.47 3.33
N ARG A 210 14.44 12.60 3.98
CA ARG A 210 15.54 12.76 4.95
C ARG A 210 15.08 12.63 6.39
N LYS A 211 13.79 12.36 6.60
CA LYS A 211 13.17 12.27 7.91
C LYS A 211 12.26 11.04 8.02
N MET A 212 12.14 10.51 9.24
CA MET A 212 11.17 9.47 9.58
C MET A 212 10.52 9.75 10.93
N THR A 213 9.41 9.07 11.21
CA THR A 213 8.83 9.04 12.56
C THR A 213 9.40 7.83 13.32
N PRO A 214 10.25 8.04 14.36
CA PRO A 214 10.73 6.92 15.17
C PRO A 214 9.56 6.33 15.96
N VAL A 215 9.72 5.09 16.41
CA VAL A 215 8.68 4.34 17.12
C VAL A 215 9.19 3.78 18.44
N ASP A 216 8.28 3.50 19.35
CA ASP A 216 8.54 2.74 20.56
C ASP A 216 8.57 1.21 20.31
N ASP A 217 8.69 0.42 21.38
CA ASP A 217 8.73 -1.04 21.32
C ASP A 217 7.41 -1.69 20.84
N GLU A 218 6.33 -0.91 20.72
CA GLU A 218 5.03 -1.32 20.18
C GLU A 218 4.77 -0.76 18.78
N LEU A 219 5.82 -0.21 18.15
CA LEU A 219 5.79 0.40 16.82
C LEU A 219 4.88 1.63 16.73
N ILE A 220 4.70 2.36 17.84
CA ILE A 220 3.92 3.60 17.90
C ILE A 220 4.84 4.83 17.86
N PRO A 221 4.64 5.76 16.92
CA PRO A 221 5.28 7.06 16.98
C PRO A 221 4.53 8.02 17.91
N HIS A 222 5.26 8.92 18.57
CA HIS A 222 4.74 9.83 19.61
C HIS A 222 4.89 11.32 19.28
N GLY A 223 4.90 11.67 18.00
CA GLY A 223 4.95 13.06 17.53
C GLY A 223 6.34 13.55 17.12
N GLU A 224 7.39 12.77 17.38
CA GLU A 224 8.76 13.10 16.98
C GLU A 224 9.00 12.83 15.49
N VAL A 225 9.82 13.67 14.87
CA VAL A 225 10.33 13.45 13.50
C VAL A 225 11.85 13.62 13.56
N VAL A 226 12.58 12.60 13.15
CA VAL A 226 14.05 12.57 13.25
C VAL A 226 14.70 12.62 11.87
N ASP A 227 15.85 13.28 11.78
CA ASP A 227 16.71 13.24 10.61
C ASP A 227 17.37 11.85 10.49
N ILE A 228 17.43 11.32 9.28
CA ILE A 228 17.99 10.00 8.98
C ILE A 228 19.18 10.05 8.01
N ASP A 229 19.60 11.22 7.55
CA ASP A 229 20.71 11.35 6.61
C ASP A 229 22.00 10.71 7.16
N GLY A 230 22.61 9.86 6.33
CA GLY A 230 23.82 9.12 6.71
C GLY A 230 23.61 8.02 7.76
N THR A 231 22.37 7.74 8.17
CA THR A 231 22.05 6.63 9.08
C THR A 231 21.64 5.37 8.30
N PRO A 232 21.65 4.18 8.94
CA PRO A 232 21.10 2.94 8.37
C PRO A 232 19.64 3.05 7.90
N TYR A 233 18.89 4.01 8.41
CA TYR A 233 17.49 4.25 8.06
C TYR A 233 17.31 4.99 6.72
N SER A 234 18.33 5.66 6.18
CA SER A 234 18.17 6.45 4.95
C SER A 234 18.27 5.61 3.67
N PHE A 235 17.34 5.84 2.74
CA PHE A 235 17.38 5.38 1.34
C PHE A 235 17.62 6.56 0.38
N TYR A 236 18.24 7.63 0.86
CA TYR A 236 18.63 8.78 0.04
C TYR A 236 20.10 9.17 0.30
N PRO A 237 21.02 8.99 -0.68
CA PRO A 237 20.80 8.46 -2.03
C PRO A 237 20.43 6.96 -2.02
N ALA A 238 20.04 6.46 -3.20
CA ALA A 238 19.60 5.08 -3.39
C ALA A 238 20.62 4.05 -2.90
N LYS A 239 20.13 2.92 -2.37
CA LYS A 239 20.95 1.79 -1.93
C LYS A 239 20.20 0.47 -2.10
N LYS A 240 20.92 -0.66 -1.99
CA LYS A 240 20.28 -1.97 -1.91
C LYS A 240 19.47 -2.09 -0.62
N VAL A 241 18.29 -2.69 -0.69
CA VAL A 241 17.45 -2.96 0.50
C VAL A 241 18.24 -3.70 1.57
N GLY A 242 19.06 -4.68 1.17
CA GLY A 242 19.89 -5.47 2.06
C GLY A 242 21.14 -4.79 2.61
N ALA A 243 21.47 -3.55 2.22
CA ALA A 243 22.72 -2.90 2.61
C ALA A 243 22.86 -2.73 4.13
N ASP A 244 21.79 -2.28 4.79
CA ASP A 244 21.79 -1.98 6.23
C ASP A 244 20.73 -2.78 7.02
N ILE A 245 20.01 -3.68 6.35
CA ILE A 245 18.88 -4.42 6.95
C ILE A 245 19.27 -5.31 8.13
N PHE A 246 20.56 -5.67 8.23
CA PHE A 246 21.14 -6.46 9.33
C PHE A 246 22.02 -5.62 10.26
N SER A 247 21.93 -4.29 10.20
CA SER A 247 22.69 -3.39 11.08
C SER A 247 22.26 -3.52 12.55
N ASN A 248 23.12 -3.08 13.46
CA ASN A 248 22.81 -3.02 14.89
C ASN A 248 21.95 -1.81 15.30
N ALA A 249 21.41 -1.06 14.34
CA ALA A 249 20.53 0.06 14.63
C ALA A 249 19.29 -0.44 15.40
N PRO A 250 18.93 0.16 16.56
CA PRO A 250 17.95 -0.45 17.48
C PRO A 250 16.62 -0.82 16.81
N LEU A 251 16.04 0.10 16.03
CA LEU A 251 14.76 -0.15 15.36
C LEU A 251 14.86 -1.21 14.25
N ILE A 252 15.96 -1.25 13.48
CA ILE A 252 16.14 -2.29 12.44
C ILE A 252 16.22 -3.68 13.07
N LYS A 253 16.98 -3.79 14.17
CA LYS A 253 17.08 -5.04 14.93
C LYS A 253 15.73 -5.45 15.53
N HIS A 254 14.96 -4.50 16.05
CA HIS A 254 13.64 -4.74 16.62
C HIS A 254 12.65 -5.29 15.57
N CYS A 255 12.63 -4.70 14.38
CA CYS A 255 11.72 -5.09 13.29
C CYS A 255 12.22 -6.32 12.50
N ASN A 256 13.47 -6.74 12.71
CA ASN A 256 14.20 -7.63 11.80
C ASN A 256 14.08 -7.13 10.36
N GLY A 257 14.44 -5.86 10.14
CA GLY A 257 14.33 -5.16 8.86
C GLY A 257 13.75 -3.76 9.00
N TYR A 258 13.07 -3.26 7.97
CA TYR A 258 12.41 -1.97 7.99
C TYR A 258 10.90 -2.15 8.20
N ASP A 259 10.35 -1.34 9.10
CA ASP A 259 8.91 -1.16 9.30
C ASP A 259 8.67 0.29 9.76
N PHE A 260 9.01 1.24 8.87
CA PHE A 260 9.11 2.66 9.24
C PHE A 260 8.34 3.56 8.28
N ASN A 261 7.78 4.62 8.84
CA ASN A 261 7.12 5.69 8.10
C ASN A 261 8.13 6.79 7.75
N TYR A 262 8.37 6.98 6.47
CA TYR A 262 9.25 8.01 5.90
C TYR A 262 8.44 9.27 5.61
N CYS A 263 8.91 10.41 6.12
CA CYS A 263 8.30 11.72 5.91
C CYS A 263 8.75 12.26 4.55
N LEU A 264 7.85 12.28 3.56
CA LEU A 264 8.21 12.65 2.19
C LEU A 264 8.47 14.15 2.05
N GLU A 265 9.51 14.50 1.30
CA GLU A 265 9.82 15.89 0.93
C GLU A 265 8.95 16.31 -0.25
N LYS A 266 7.78 16.91 0.03
CA LYS A 266 6.78 17.27 -1.00
C LYS A 266 6.30 18.71 -0.87
N ALA A 267 5.92 19.30 -1.99
CA ALA A 267 5.29 20.61 -2.03
C ALA A 267 3.76 20.48 -1.93
N GLY A 268 3.24 20.46 -0.70
CA GLY A 268 1.80 20.33 -0.45
C GLY A 268 1.24 18.98 -0.92
N ASN A 269 0.04 18.99 -1.49
CA ASN A 269 -0.70 17.77 -1.86
C ASN A 269 -0.54 17.42 -3.36
N ASN A 270 0.52 17.91 -4.01
CA ASN A 270 0.79 17.58 -5.41
C ASN A 270 1.15 16.10 -5.58
N LEU A 271 0.81 15.55 -6.74
CA LEU A 271 1.23 14.22 -7.15
C LEU A 271 2.71 14.28 -7.55
N GLU A 272 3.59 13.75 -6.71
CA GLU A 272 5.04 13.86 -6.88
C GLU A 272 5.74 12.51 -6.79
N HIS A 273 6.82 12.37 -7.57
CA HIS A 273 7.70 11.20 -7.52
C HIS A 273 8.43 11.16 -6.18
N PHE A 274 8.23 10.10 -5.38
CA PHE A 274 8.84 9.97 -4.06
C PHE A 274 9.80 8.79 -3.94
N ALA A 275 9.69 7.74 -4.75
CA ALA A 275 10.56 6.57 -4.63
C ALA A 275 10.76 5.85 -5.96
N TYR A 276 11.78 5.02 -6.04
CA TYR A 276 11.83 3.93 -7.02
C TYR A 276 12.31 2.64 -6.38
N LEU A 277 11.84 1.52 -6.93
CA LEU A 277 12.36 0.18 -6.66
C LEU A 277 12.87 -0.43 -7.97
N TYR A 278 14.04 -1.03 -7.95
CA TYR A 278 14.69 -1.59 -9.13
C TYR A 278 15.27 -2.97 -8.85
N ASP A 279 15.04 -3.92 -9.75
CA ASP A 279 15.72 -5.22 -9.76
C ASP A 279 16.64 -5.33 -10.97
N GLU A 280 17.95 -5.41 -10.73
CA GLU A 280 18.98 -5.48 -11.76
C GLU A 280 18.89 -6.75 -12.62
N GLN A 281 18.49 -7.89 -12.01
CA GLN A 281 18.42 -9.16 -12.70
C GLN A 281 17.35 -9.16 -13.80
N SER A 282 16.10 -8.83 -13.45
CA SER A 282 15.01 -8.72 -14.42
C SER A 282 15.08 -7.43 -15.25
N GLY A 283 15.73 -6.39 -14.75
CA GLY A 283 15.70 -5.05 -15.34
C GLY A 283 14.39 -4.30 -15.07
N ARG A 284 13.45 -4.85 -14.28
CA ARG A 284 12.20 -4.18 -13.93
C ARG A 284 12.46 -3.03 -12.96
N LYS A 285 11.85 -1.88 -13.24
CA LYS A 285 11.87 -0.70 -12.40
C LYS A 285 10.45 -0.22 -12.13
N MET A 286 10.18 0.16 -10.90
CA MET A 286 8.92 0.74 -10.43
C MET A 286 9.19 2.14 -9.87
N ASP A 287 8.75 3.18 -10.59
CA ASP A 287 8.76 4.57 -10.11
C ASP A 287 7.44 4.87 -9.38
N CYS A 288 7.52 5.51 -8.21
CA CYS A 288 6.39 5.68 -7.30
C CYS A 288 6.03 7.15 -7.11
N TYR A 289 4.73 7.47 -7.22
CA TYR A 289 4.20 8.82 -7.06
C TYR A 289 3.03 8.81 -6.09
N THR A 290 2.85 9.89 -5.32
CA THR A 290 1.68 10.01 -4.45
C THR A 290 1.31 11.46 -4.17
N THR A 291 0.07 11.71 -3.75
CA THR A 291 -0.39 12.97 -3.14
C THR A 291 -0.26 12.98 -1.60
N LEU A 292 -0.08 11.81 -0.98
CA LEU A 292 0.07 11.63 0.46
C LEU A 292 1.44 12.11 1.01
N PRO A 293 1.52 12.44 2.32
CA PRO A 293 2.71 13.05 2.93
C PRO A 293 3.78 12.05 3.39
N ALA A 294 3.47 10.76 3.45
CA ALA A 294 4.41 9.73 3.90
C ALA A 294 4.29 8.43 3.12
N VAL A 295 5.29 7.56 3.33
CA VAL A 295 5.26 6.16 2.90
C VAL A 295 5.76 5.25 4.01
N GLN A 296 5.03 4.17 4.31
CA GLN A 296 5.54 3.05 5.10
C GLN A 296 6.41 2.16 4.22
N LEU A 297 7.64 1.90 4.63
CA LEU A 297 8.44 0.79 4.11
C LEU A 297 8.37 -0.37 5.10
N TYR A 298 7.80 -1.49 4.67
CA TYR A 298 7.82 -2.74 5.41
C TYR A 298 8.54 -3.82 4.60
N THR A 299 9.53 -4.49 5.18
CA THR A 299 10.36 -5.52 4.48
C THR A 299 10.17 -6.93 5.02
N CYS A 300 8.97 -7.27 5.53
CA CYS A 300 8.59 -8.65 5.83
C CYS A 300 9.51 -9.39 6.82
N GLY A 301 9.95 -8.70 7.89
CA GLY A 301 10.92 -9.22 8.85
C GLY A 301 10.50 -10.47 9.63
N LYS A 302 9.21 -10.83 9.60
CA LYS A 302 8.64 -11.99 10.31
C LYS A 302 7.83 -12.92 9.40
N MET A 303 7.98 -12.76 8.08
CA MET A 303 7.18 -13.50 7.12
C MET A 303 7.61 -14.97 7.01
N ASP A 304 6.62 -15.86 7.10
CA ASP A 304 6.77 -17.29 6.81
C ASP A 304 5.39 -17.86 6.45
N PHE A 305 5.10 -18.01 5.15
CA PHE A 305 3.83 -18.62 4.72
C PHE A 305 3.91 -19.25 3.31
N ASN A 306 2.96 -20.13 3.02
CA ASN A 306 2.78 -20.73 1.71
C ASN A 306 1.67 -20.01 0.93
N GLY A 307 2.07 -19.29 -0.12
CA GLY A 307 1.16 -18.67 -1.09
C GLY A 307 1.34 -19.28 -2.48
N LYS A 308 1.54 -18.45 -3.50
CA LYS A 308 1.93 -18.89 -4.87
C LYS A 308 3.20 -19.76 -4.85
N LYS A 309 4.09 -19.48 -3.89
CA LYS A 309 5.23 -20.29 -3.48
C LYS A 309 5.42 -20.12 -1.97
N HIS A 310 6.41 -20.79 -1.40
CA HIS A 310 6.85 -20.48 -0.04
C HIS A 310 7.51 -19.09 0.00
N TYR A 311 7.09 -18.24 0.93
CA TYR A 311 7.64 -16.91 1.16
C TYR A 311 8.21 -16.84 2.57
N GLY A 312 9.52 -16.66 2.66
CA GLY A 312 10.24 -16.48 3.92
C GLY A 312 10.49 -15.01 4.24
N VAL A 313 11.35 -14.80 5.24
CA VAL A 313 11.76 -13.47 5.70
C VAL A 313 12.33 -12.65 4.54
N HIS A 314 11.89 -11.40 4.41
CA HIS A 314 12.28 -10.48 3.34
C HIS A 314 11.88 -10.91 1.92
N ALA A 315 10.90 -11.79 1.75
CA ALA A 315 10.43 -12.21 0.41
C ALA A 315 9.76 -11.09 -0.42
N GLY A 316 9.32 -10.02 0.22
CA GLY A 316 8.69 -8.86 -0.42
C GLY A 316 8.91 -7.58 0.38
N LEU A 317 8.50 -6.46 -0.19
CA LEU A 317 8.38 -5.19 0.55
C LEU A 317 7.13 -4.41 0.17
N CYS A 318 6.65 -3.59 1.09
CA CYS A 318 5.53 -2.67 0.87
C CYS A 318 6.04 -1.24 0.79
N LEU A 319 5.35 -0.42 -0.01
CA LEU A 319 5.51 1.04 -0.08
C LEU A 319 4.14 1.68 0.10
N GLU A 320 3.63 1.68 1.33
CA GLU A 320 2.27 2.11 1.64
C GLU A 320 2.23 3.63 1.80
N THR A 321 1.79 4.34 0.78
CA THR A 321 1.60 5.79 0.83
C THR A 321 0.46 6.12 1.80
N GLN A 322 0.68 7.00 2.77
CA GLN A 322 -0.27 7.22 3.87
C GLN A 322 -0.07 8.58 4.57
N GLY A 323 -1.02 8.93 5.45
CA GLY A 323 -0.80 9.85 6.57
C GLY A 323 0.05 9.22 7.65
N TYR A 324 0.59 10.03 8.57
CA TYR A 324 1.55 9.53 9.56
C TYR A 324 0.83 8.60 10.56
N PRO A 325 1.44 7.46 10.95
CA PRO A 325 0.87 6.62 11.98
C PRO A 325 0.64 7.39 13.28
N ASN A 326 -0.39 7.02 14.02
CA ASN A 326 -0.79 7.64 15.28
C ASN A 326 -1.02 9.18 15.23
N SER A 327 -1.12 9.78 14.04
CA SER A 327 -1.43 11.21 13.86
C SER A 327 -2.65 11.75 14.63
N PRO A 328 -3.74 10.98 14.87
CA PRO A 328 -4.85 11.45 15.72
C PRO A 328 -4.43 11.80 17.16
N ASN A 329 -3.32 11.23 17.64
CA ASN A 329 -2.77 11.46 18.98
C ASN A 329 -1.49 12.31 18.96
N CYS A 330 -1.09 12.82 17.79
CA CYS A 330 0.14 13.59 17.60
C CYS A 330 -0.16 14.91 16.85
N PRO A 331 -0.58 15.98 17.55
CA PRO A 331 -1.04 17.23 16.92
C PRO A 331 -0.03 17.94 16.01
N ALA A 332 1.26 17.62 16.13
CA ALA A 332 2.31 18.16 15.27
C ALA A 332 2.38 17.47 13.88
N TYR A 333 1.75 16.30 13.73
CA TYR A 333 1.69 15.59 12.45
C TYR A 333 0.63 16.18 11.53
N PRO A 334 0.77 15.98 10.20
CA PRO A 334 -0.32 16.28 9.27
C PRO A 334 -1.61 15.58 9.70
N SER A 335 -2.71 16.34 9.72
CA SER A 335 -4.01 15.83 10.15
C SER A 335 -4.54 14.78 9.18
N THR A 336 -5.15 13.73 9.74
CA THR A 336 -5.93 12.71 9.02
C THR A 336 -7.44 12.81 9.32
N VAL A 337 -7.87 13.94 9.87
CA VAL A 337 -9.29 14.20 10.12
C VAL A 337 -9.97 14.55 8.81
N LEU A 338 -11.03 13.82 8.47
CA LEU A 338 -11.97 14.17 7.41
C LEU A 338 -13.20 14.81 8.05
N LYS A 339 -13.48 16.07 7.72
CA LYS A 339 -14.66 16.76 8.25
C LYS A 339 -15.94 16.36 7.55
N ALA A 340 -17.06 16.46 8.24
CA ALA A 340 -18.38 16.25 7.66
C ALA A 340 -18.60 17.19 6.46
N GLY A 341 -19.05 16.62 5.33
CA GLY A 341 -19.28 17.38 4.10
C GLY A 341 -18.03 17.70 3.27
N GLU A 342 -16.82 17.45 3.78
CA GLU A 342 -15.59 17.50 2.99
C GLU A 342 -15.37 16.18 2.23
N THR A 343 -14.41 16.20 1.31
CA THR A 343 -14.06 15.04 0.49
C THR A 343 -12.58 14.71 0.67
N TYR A 344 -12.29 13.47 1.05
CA TYR A 344 -10.96 12.90 0.97
C TYR A 344 -10.65 12.52 -0.48
N ARG A 345 -9.52 12.96 -1.01
CA ARG A 345 -9.03 12.58 -2.35
C ARG A 345 -7.53 12.44 -2.33
N GLU A 346 -7.06 11.22 -2.57
CA GLU A 346 -5.63 10.93 -2.63
C GLU A 346 -5.35 9.98 -3.79
N THR A 347 -4.15 10.05 -4.35
CA THR A 347 -3.71 9.25 -5.49
C THR A 347 -2.36 8.63 -5.18
N THR A 348 -2.19 7.37 -5.56
CA THR A 348 -0.89 6.68 -5.63
C THR A 348 -0.70 6.05 -6.99
N ILE A 349 0.51 6.15 -7.53
CA ILE A 349 0.88 5.57 -8.81
C ILE A 349 2.14 4.73 -8.68
N TYR A 350 2.08 3.49 -9.17
CA TYR A 350 3.23 2.65 -9.44
C TYR A 350 3.43 2.54 -10.96
N LYS A 351 4.48 3.20 -11.47
CA LYS A 351 4.83 3.23 -12.90
C LYS A 351 5.91 2.21 -13.20
N PHE A 352 5.62 1.27 -14.09
CA PHE A 352 6.55 0.22 -14.45
C PHE A 352 7.33 0.55 -15.72
N SER A 353 8.61 0.22 -15.71
CA SER A 353 9.48 0.32 -16.87
C SER A 353 10.56 -0.75 -16.83
N VAL A 354 11.33 -0.82 -17.92
CA VAL A 354 12.42 -1.76 -18.09
C VAL A 354 13.71 -0.99 -18.36
N VAL A 355 14.74 -1.26 -17.57
CA VAL A 355 16.12 -0.84 -17.79
C VAL A 355 16.84 -1.99 -18.51
N LYS A 356 17.43 -1.72 -19.67
CA LYS A 356 18.07 -2.71 -20.53
C LYS A 356 19.54 -2.91 -20.22
#